data_AF-N9DM51-F1
#
_entry.id   AF-N9DM51-F1
#
_cell.length_a   1.000
_cell.length_b   1.000
_cell.length_c   1.000
_cell.angle_alpha   90.00
_cell.angle_beta   90.00
_cell.angle_gamma   90.00
#
_symmetry.space_group_name_H-M   'P 1'
#
loop_
_entity.id
_entity.type
_entity.pdbx_description
1 polymer ?
#
loop_
_entity_poly.entity_id
_entity_poly.type
_entity_poly.pdbx_seq_one_letter_code
_entity_poly.pdbx_strand_id
1 'polypeptide(L)'
;MAFDKINREYGFDWALDADQKMQNFLLDRNHQALIDWDKQGSAFQLSIPTPDHYYPMLYALALQEEQDELSIFNAKAVGGSLTMTSFRLDQTA
;
A
#
# COMPACT_ATOMS: atom_id res chain seq x y z
N MET A 1 -18.26 7.26 20.91
CA MET A 1 -17.19 6.32 21.34
C MET A 1 -16.03 6.38 20.35
N ALA A 2 -14.81 5.95 20.71
CA ALA A 2 -13.62 6.10 19.86
C ALA A 2 -13.76 5.46 18.45
N PHE A 3 -14.64 4.47 18.29
CA PHE A 3 -14.94 3.78 17.02
C PHE A 3 -15.85 4.56 16.06
N ASP A 4 -16.58 5.58 16.49
CA ASP A 4 -17.46 6.38 15.60
C ASP A 4 -16.67 7.18 14.54
N LYS A 5 -15.35 7.34 14.77
CA LYS A 5 -14.45 8.07 13.88
C LYS A 5 -13.64 7.17 12.95
N ILE A 6 -13.69 5.84 13.10
CA ILE A 6 -12.93 4.91 12.24
C ILE A 6 -13.41 4.96 10.79
N ASN A 7 -14.69 5.25 10.54
CA ASN A 7 -15.18 5.40 9.17
C ASN A 7 -14.91 6.78 8.56
N ARG A 8 -14.25 7.69 9.28
CA ARG A 8 -13.85 8.97 8.70
C ARG A 8 -12.60 8.76 7.87
N GLU A 9 -12.67 9.19 6.62
CA GLU A 9 -11.54 9.18 5.71
C GLU A 9 -10.59 10.33 6.08
N TYR A 10 -9.47 9.99 6.71
CA TYR A 10 -8.38 10.91 7.01
C TYR A 10 -7.10 10.12 7.27
N GLY A 11 -5.96 10.75 6.97
CA GLY A 11 -4.63 10.22 7.25
C GLY A 11 -3.71 11.30 7.79
N PHE A 12 -2.69 10.92 8.55
CA PHE A 12 -1.54 11.78 8.83
C PHE A 12 -0.73 11.99 7.55
N ASP A 13 -0.07 13.15 7.41
CA ASP A 13 0.68 13.49 6.21
C ASP A 13 1.71 12.42 5.82
N TRP A 14 2.41 11.85 6.80
CA TRP A 14 3.39 10.78 6.57
C TRP A 14 2.73 9.46 6.12
N ALA A 15 1.51 9.17 6.58
CA ALA A 15 0.78 7.97 6.18
C ALA A 15 0.29 8.10 4.74
N LEU A 16 -0.22 9.28 4.39
CA LEU A 16 -0.67 9.60 3.03
C LEU A 16 0.50 9.64 2.03
N ASP A 17 1.65 10.20 2.42
CA ASP A 17 2.86 10.22 1.57
C ASP A 17 3.39 8.80 1.30
N ALA A 18 3.48 7.96 2.34
CA ALA A 18 3.90 6.57 2.19
C ALA A 18 2.94 5.79 1.29
N ASP A 19 1.63 5.93 1.51
CA ASP A 19 0.60 5.25 0.72
C ASP A 19 0.62 5.69 -0.75
N GLN A 20 0.72 6.99 -1.02
CA GLN A 20 0.79 7.51 -2.39
C GLN A 20 2.02 6.98 -3.14
N LYS A 21 3.19 6.94 -2.49
CA LYS A 21 4.41 6.37 -3.08
C LYS A 21 4.27 4.88 -3.34
N MET A 22 3.68 4.14 -2.39
CA MET A 22 3.43 2.71 -2.53
C MET A 22 2.48 2.41 -3.70
N GLN A 23 1.39 3.17 -3.82
CA GLN A 23 0.48 3.09 -4.96
C GLN A 23 1.21 3.34 -6.30
N ASN A 24 2.09 4.33 -6.36
CA ASN A 24 2.89 4.57 -7.57
C ASN A 24 3.80 3.39 -7.88
N PHE A 25 4.51 2.83 -6.90
CA PHE A 25 5.36 1.65 -7.13
C PHE A 25 4.56 0.42 -7.57
N LEU A 26 3.33 0.23 -7.06
CA LEU A 26 2.43 -0.83 -7.50
C LEU A 26 2.05 -0.65 -8.99
N LEU A 27 1.63 0.55 -9.38
CA LEU A 27 1.21 0.86 -10.75
C LEU A 27 2.38 0.82 -11.74
N ASP A 28 3.56 1.26 -11.32
CA ASP A 28 4.79 1.25 -12.13
C ASP A 28 5.46 -0.14 -12.19
N ARG A 29 4.90 -1.15 -11.53
CA ARG A 29 5.52 -2.48 -11.31
C ARG A 29 6.94 -2.40 -10.75
N ASN A 30 7.22 -1.39 -9.93
CA ASN A 30 8.52 -1.20 -9.30
C ASN A 30 8.65 -2.08 -8.05
N HIS A 31 8.68 -3.40 -8.25
CA HIS A 31 8.75 -4.37 -7.16
C HIS A 31 10.01 -4.19 -6.31
N GLN A 32 11.13 -3.76 -6.88
CA GLN A 32 12.37 -3.55 -6.13
C GLN A 32 12.21 -2.45 -5.08
N ALA A 33 11.55 -1.34 -5.40
CA ALA A 33 11.27 -0.29 -4.42
C ALA A 33 10.33 -0.75 -3.30
N LEU A 34 9.39 -1.65 -3.62
CA LEU A 34 8.50 -2.26 -2.62
C LEU A 34 9.23 -3.28 -1.73
N ILE A 35 10.22 -4.01 -2.26
CA ILE A 35 11.08 -4.92 -1.49
C ILE A 35 12.00 -4.12 -0.57
N ASP A 36 12.63 -3.07 -1.10
CA ASP A 36 13.51 -2.14 -0.39
C ASP A 36 12.72 -1.04 0.34
N TRP A 37 11.59 -1.39 0.95
CA TRP A 37 10.68 -0.43 1.59
C TRP A 37 11.36 0.40 2.69
N ASP A 38 12.35 -0.18 3.37
CA ASP A 38 13.13 0.44 4.44
C ASP A 38 14.03 1.58 3.95
N LYS A 39 14.30 1.63 2.63
CA LYS A 39 15.09 2.68 1.95
C LYS A 39 14.25 3.86 1.48
N GLN A 40 12.92 3.81 1.61
CA GLN A 40 12.01 4.84 1.06
C GLN A 40 11.79 6.05 1.99
N GLY A 41 12.55 6.12 3.09
CA GLY A 41 12.58 7.25 4.02
C GLY A 41 11.66 7.09 5.22
N SER A 42 11.58 8.16 6.03
CA SER A 42 10.92 8.13 7.34
C SER A 42 9.43 7.85 7.26
N ALA A 43 8.74 8.26 6.20
CA ALA A 43 7.32 7.99 6.01
C ALA A 43 7.03 6.48 5.96
N PHE A 44 7.86 5.71 5.25
CA PHE A 44 7.74 4.25 5.20
C PHE A 44 8.12 3.60 6.54
N GLN A 45 9.16 4.09 7.22
CA GLN A 45 9.55 3.58 8.53
C GLN A 45 8.47 3.81 9.60
N LEU A 46 7.73 4.93 9.52
CA LEU A 46 6.58 5.21 10.39
C LEU A 46 5.36 4.37 10.03
N SER A 47 5.11 4.14 8.73
CA SER A 47 3.99 3.33 8.24
C SER A 47 4.20 1.82 8.39
N ILE A 48 5.45 1.37 8.46
CA ILE A 48 5.83 -0.06 8.56
C ILE A 48 6.80 -0.23 9.76
N PRO A 49 6.33 -0.07 11.02
CA PRO A 49 7.18 -0.27 12.19
C PRO A 49 7.73 -1.70 12.27
N THR A 50 6.89 -2.65 11.86
CA THR A 50 7.23 -4.04 11.61
C THR A 50 6.57 -4.47 10.29
N PRO A 51 7.21 -5.34 9.49
CA PRO A 51 6.75 -5.62 8.14
C PRO A 51 5.70 -6.75 8.04
N ASP A 52 5.19 -7.25 9.17
CA ASP A 52 4.21 -8.36 9.21
C ASP A 52 2.93 -8.06 8.43
N HIS A 53 2.40 -6.84 8.51
CA HIS A 53 1.25 -6.42 7.71
C HIS A 53 1.60 -6.02 6.26
N TYR A 54 2.88 -5.83 5.96
CA TYR A 54 3.35 -5.40 4.64
C TYR A 54 3.73 -6.58 3.73
N TYR A 55 4.36 -7.63 4.27
CA TYR A 55 4.77 -8.81 3.50
C TYR A 55 3.67 -9.56 2.75
N PRO A 56 2.42 -9.66 3.25
CA PRO A 56 1.34 -10.28 2.48
C PRO A 56 1.12 -9.64 1.09
N MET A 57 1.32 -8.31 0.98
CA MET A 57 1.27 -7.60 -0.28
C MET A 57 2.36 -8.09 -1.25
N LEU A 58 3.60 -8.24 -0.77
CA LEU A 58 4.72 -8.74 -1.58
C LEU A 58 4.49 -10.17 -2.06
N TYR A 59 3.87 -11.03 -1.24
CA TYR A 59 3.53 -12.39 -1.66
C TYR A 59 2.48 -12.43 -2.77
N ALA A 60 1.48 -11.55 -2.71
CA ALA A 60 0.51 -11.42 -3.79
C ALA A 60 1.17 -10.90 -5.09
N LEU A 61 2.08 -9.91 -4.98
CA LEU A 61 2.82 -9.39 -6.13
C LEU A 61 3.81 -10.41 -6.73
N ALA A 62 4.36 -11.32 -5.92
CA ALA A 62 5.24 -12.38 -6.41
C ALA A 62 4.54 -13.38 -7.35
N LEU A 63 3.20 -13.37 -7.37
CA LEU A 63 2.38 -14.16 -8.30
C LEU A 63 2.05 -13.40 -9.60
N GLN A 64 2.45 -12.13 -9.72
CA GLN A 64 2.16 -11.32 -10.90
C GLN A 64 2.97 -11.82 -12.11
N GLU A 65 2.26 -12.20 -13.18
CA GLU A 65 2.85 -12.56 -14.46
C GLU A 65 2.95 -11.35 -15.41
N GLU A 66 3.64 -11.50 -16.55
CA GLU A 66 3.85 -10.40 -17.50
C GLU A 66 2.53 -9.85 -18.03
N GLN A 67 1.56 -10.72 -18.34
CA GLN A 67 0.24 -10.38 -18.85
C GLN A 67 -0.76 -9.89 -17.79
N ASP A 68 -0.41 -9.92 -16.50
CA ASP A 68 -1.33 -9.46 -15.45
C ASP A 68 -1.34 -7.94 -15.37
N GLU A 69 -2.50 -7.32 -15.49
CA GLU A 69 -2.69 -5.89 -15.22
C GLU A 69 -3.00 -5.66 -13.73
N LEU A 70 -2.26 -4.76 -13.08
CA LEU A 70 -2.52 -4.34 -11.71
C LEU A 70 -3.45 -3.13 -11.71
N SER A 71 -4.55 -3.20 -10.97
CA SER A 71 -5.45 -2.07 -10.73
C SER A 71 -5.71 -1.87 -9.24
N ILE A 72 -5.82 -0.61 -8.80
CA ILE A 72 -6.18 -0.22 -7.44
C ILE A 72 -7.68 0.07 -7.40
N PHE A 73 -8.41 -0.58 -6.50
CA PHE A 73 -9.87 -0.44 -6.39
C PHE A 73 -10.35 0.11 -5.03
N ASN A 74 -9.43 0.26 -4.07
CA ASN A 74 -9.66 0.94 -2.82
C ASN A 74 -8.36 1.64 -2.41
N ALA A 75 -8.43 2.91 -2.02
CA ALA A 75 -7.28 3.75 -1.66
C ALA A 75 -7.61 4.70 -0.51
N LYS A 76 -8.52 4.28 0.39
CA LYS A 76 -8.99 5.12 1.49
C LYS A 76 -8.04 5.04 2.68
N ALA A 77 -7.68 6.18 3.25
CA ALA A 77 -7.04 6.27 4.55
C ALA A 77 -8.09 6.47 5.65
N VAL A 78 -8.06 5.65 6.69
CA VAL A 78 -8.99 5.71 7.82
C VAL A 78 -8.24 5.64 9.14
N GLY A 79 -8.83 6.16 10.21
CA GLY A 79 -8.24 6.07 11.55
C GLY A 79 -6.86 6.74 11.67
N GLY A 80 -6.47 7.61 10.74
CA GLY A 80 -5.22 8.38 10.76
C GLY A 80 -4.01 7.68 10.13
N SER A 81 -3.82 6.38 10.35
CA SER A 81 -2.64 5.66 9.82
C SER A 81 -2.97 4.31 9.19
N LEU A 82 -4.24 3.98 9.02
CA LEU A 82 -4.66 2.74 8.37
C LEU A 82 -5.06 3.06 6.93
N THR A 83 -4.21 2.67 5.98
CA THR A 83 -4.56 2.75 4.56
C THR A 83 -5.24 1.44 4.15
N MET A 84 -6.32 1.55 3.41
CA MET A 84 -7.11 0.42 2.92
C MET A 84 -6.77 0.10 1.46
N THR A 85 -5.54 0.43 1.06
CA THR A 85 -5.06 0.26 -0.30
C THR A 85 -5.18 -1.20 -0.72
N SER A 86 -6.04 -1.44 -1.70
CA SER A 86 -6.37 -2.77 -2.20
C SER A 86 -6.18 -2.77 -3.71
N PHE A 87 -5.44 -3.76 -4.20
CA PHE A 87 -5.19 -3.97 -5.61
C PHE A 87 -5.67 -5.35 -6.05
N ARG A 88 -5.84 -5.51 -7.35
CA ARG A 88 -6.11 -6.78 -7.99
C ARG A 88 -5.19 -6.94 -9.20
N LEU A 89 -4.80 -8.18 -9.45
CA LEU A 89 -4.12 -8.62 -10.66
C LEU A 89 -5.15 -9.28 -11.57
N ASP A 90 -5.34 -8.74 -12.76
CA ASP A 90 -6.27 -9.25 -13.77
C ASP A 90 -5.47 -9.77 -14.97
N GLN A 91 -5.64 -11.04 -15.34
CA GLN A 91 -5.03 -11.57 -16.57
C GLN A 91 -5.63 -10.86 -17.78
N THR A 92 -4.78 -10.19 -18.56
CA THR A 92 -5.20 -9.72 -19.89
C THR A 92 -5.14 -10.88 -20.88
N ALA A 93 -6.24 -11.05 -21.62
CA ALA A 93 -6.43 -12.12 -22.62
C ALA A 93 -5.81 -11.76 -23.98
#